data_AF-A0A9X7J109-F1
#
_entry.id   AF-A0A9X7J109-F1
#
_cell.length_a   1.000
_cell.length_b   1.000
_cell.length_c   1.000
_cell.angle_alpha   90.00
_cell.angle_beta   90.00
_cell.angle_gamma   90.00
#
_symmetry.space_group_name_H-M   'P 1'
#
loop_
_entity.id
_entity.type
_entity.pdbx_description
1 polymer ?
#
loop_
_entity_poly.entity_id
_entity_poly.type
_entity_poly.pdbx_seq_one_letter_code
_entity_poly.pdbx_strand_id
1 'polypeptide(L)'
;MVRGEGVLAKPGLLFKSAAAWELLGELDTACFLAALAGGYPPEGYLSVNVTAAELVDIEAGCYANPRLVIELTEYGCRDIQQLTGALSAWRGNGARIAIDDVGPDIG
;
A
#
# COMPACT_ATOMS: atom_id res chain seq x y z
N MET A 1 10.13 1.99 19.73
CA MET A 1 9.73 1.09 18.64
C MET A 1 10.67 -0.11 18.68
N VAL A 2 10.18 -1.26 19.16
CA VAL A 2 11.00 -2.49 19.25
C VAL A 2 11.07 -3.06 17.83
N ARG A 3 12.25 -3.14 17.23
CA ARG A 3 12.44 -3.91 15.99
C ARG A 3 12.48 -5.38 16.38
N GLY A 4 11.64 -6.21 15.78
CA GLY A 4 11.68 -7.66 16.00
C GLY A 4 13.03 -8.23 15.55
N GLU A 5 13.52 -9.25 16.24
CA GLU A 5 14.68 -10.03 15.80
C GLU A 5 14.20 -11.19 14.91
N GLY A 6 14.85 -11.42 13.76
CA GLY A 6 14.55 -12.55 12.87
C GLY A 6 14.53 -12.22 11.37
N VAL A 7 14.46 -13.25 10.52
CA VAL A 7 14.47 -13.12 9.04
C VAL A 7 13.28 -12.28 8.52
N LEU A 8 12.12 -12.42 9.16
CA LEU A 8 10.89 -11.68 8.82
C LEU A 8 10.86 -10.24 9.38
N ALA A 9 11.87 -9.83 10.15
CA ALA A 9 12.00 -8.44 10.58
C ALA A 9 12.39 -7.49 9.43
N LYS A 10 12.81 -8.05 8.28
CA LYS A 10 13.06 -7.29 7.06
C LYS A 10 11.76 -7.20 6.25
N PRO A 11 11.20 -6.00 6.01
CA PRO A 11 9.92 -5.84 5.32
C PRO A 11 9.87 -6.59 3.98
N GLY A 12 10.88 -6.44 3.12
CA GLY A 12 10.90 -7.14 1.83
C GLY A 12 10.85 -8.68 1.94
N LEU A 13 11.43 -9.29 2.99
CA LEU A 13 11.35 -10.74 3.19
C LEU A 13 9.99 -11.17 3.75
N LEU A 14 9.39 -10.35 4.61
CA LEU A 14 8.04 -10.57 5.13
C LEU A 14 7.02 -10.57 4.00
N PHE A 15 7.00 -9.52 3.16
CA PHE A 15 6.06 -9.39 2.05
C PHE A 15 6.26 -10.47 0.97
N LYS A 16 7.52 -10.81 0.64
CA LYS A 16 7.82 -11.95 -0.26
C LYS A 16 7.33 -13.28 0.31
N SER A 17 7.49 -13.49 1.61
CA SER A 17 6.97 -14.68 2.27
C SER A 17 5.44 -14.69 2.25
N ALA A 18 4.78 -13.59 2.65
CA ALA A 18 3.33 -13.48 2.61
C ALA A 18 2.77 -13.76 1.20
N ALA A 19 3.42 -13.27 0.15
CA ALA A 19 3.06 -13.60 -1.23
C ALA A 19 3.18 -15.10 -1.54
N ALA A 20 4.28 -15.74 -1.13
CA ALA A 20 4.50 -17.18 -1.34
C ALA A 20 3.49 -18.07 -0.59
N TRP A 21 2.88 -17.56 0.48
CA TRP A 21 1.88 -18.26 1.29
C TRP A 21 0.45 -17.76 1.05
N GLU A 22 0.23 -16.95 0.01
CA GLU A 22 -1.09 -16.39 -0.35
C GLU A 22 -1.72 -15.48 0.73
N LEU A 23 -0.91 -14.95 1.64
CA LEU A 23 -1.29 -14.06 2.74
C LEU A 23 -0.98 -12.58 2.47
N LEU A 24 -0.58 -12.24 1.23
CA LEU A 24 -0.16 -10.88 0.90
C LEU A 24 -1.28 -9.85 1.12
N GLY A 25 -2.51 -10.15 0.70
CA GLY A 25 -3.65 -9.26 0.90
C GLY A 25 -3.91 -9.00 2.38
N GLU A 26 -4.02 -10.06 3.20
CA GLU A 26 -4.25 -9.94 4.63
C GLU A 26 -3.17 -9.11 5.34
N LEU A 27 -1.89 -9.32 4.99
CA LEU A 27 -0.79 -8.55 5.53
C LEU A 27 -0.88 -7.07 5.12
N ASP A 28 -1.18 -6.80 3.86
CA ASP A 28 -1.25 -5.44 3.32
C ASP A 28 -2.42 -4.66 3.92
N THR A 29 -3.62 -5.27 4.00
CA THR A 29 -4.78 -4.70 4.71
C THR A 29 -4.43 -4.36 6.15
N ALA A 30 -3.78 -5.29 6.87
CA ALA A 30 -3.42 -5.09 8.27
C ALA A 30 -2.43 -3.93 8.44
N CYS A 31 -1.44 -3.81 7.55
CA CYS A 31 -0.48 -2.72 7.55
C CYS A 31 -1.16 -1.38 7.23
N PHE A 32 -2.03 -1.34 6.23
CA PHE A 32 -2.79 -0.15 5.84
C PHE A 32 -3.67 0.36 6.99
N LEU A 33 -4.46 -0.51 7.60
CA LEU A 33 -5.33 -0.15 8.73
C LEU A 33 -4.52 0.31 9.95
N ALA A 34 -3.39 -0.34 10.23
CA ALA A 34 -2.50 0.07 11.32
C ALA A 34 -1.90 1.47 11.08
N ALA A 35 -1.53 1.79 9.83
CA ALA A 35 -1.04 3.12 9.46
C ALA A 35 -2.13 4.20 9.68
N LEU A 36 -3.37 3.93 9.25
CA LEU A 36 -4.49 4.85 9.47
C LEU A 36 -4.83 5.03 10.95
N ALA A 37 -4.76 3.97 11.75
CA ALA A 37 -4.99 4.03 13.19
C ALA A 37 -3.95 4.89 13.93
N GLY A 38 -2.75 5.05 13.37
CA GLY A 38 -1.73 5.98 13.85
C GLY A 38 -2.12 7.47 13.67
N GLY A 39 -3.14 7.74 12.87
CA GLY A 39 -3.64 9.09 12.60
C GLY A 39 -2.79 9.85 11.59
N TYR A 40 -3.31 11.02 11.20
CA TYR A 40 -2.60 11.93 10.30
C TYR A 40 -1.62 12.80 11.09
N PRO A 41 -0.45 13.13 10.51
CA PRO A 41 0.44 14.10 11.11
C PRO A 41 -0.27 15.48 11.24
N PRO A 42 0.16 16.33 12.20
CA PRO A 42 -0.41 17.67 12.36
C PRO A 42 -0.33 18.49 11.07
N GLU A 43 0.80 18.38 10.38
CA GLU A 43 1.07 19.04 9.10
C GLU A 43 1.57 18.03 8.07
N GLY A 44 1.31 18.30 6.79
CA GLY A 44 1.77 17.47 5.68
C GLY A 44 0.85 16.29 5.34
N TYR A 45 1.45 15.22 4.84
CA TYR A 45 0.77 14.05 4.28
C TYR A 45 1.12 12.79 5.06
N LEU A 46 0.17 11.85 5.14
CA LEU A 46 0.43 10.48 5.51
C LEU A 46 0.68 9.69 4.22
N SER A 47 1.89 9.18 4.03
CA SER A 47 2.23 8.24 2.96
C SER A 47 2.06 6.81 3.45
N VAL A 48 1.33 5.99 2.70
CA VAL A 48 1.14 4.57 3.00
C VAL A 48 1.44 3.75 1.76
N ASN A 49 2.34 2.79 1.91
CA ASN A 49 2.65 1.81 0.88
C ASN A 49 1.49 0.80 0.77
N VAL A 50 1.04 0.55 -0.46
CA VAL A 50 -0.06 -0.38 -0.76
C VAL A 50 0.29 -1.16 -2.03
N THR A 51 0.01 -2.45 -2.05
CA THR A 51 0.14 -3.28 -3.26
C THR A 51 -0.97 -2.97 -4.26
N ALA A 52 -0.73 -3.19 -5.56
CA ALA A 52 -1.77 -2.99 -6.56
C ALA A 52 -2.99 -3.91 -6.36
N ALA A 53 -2.76 -5.09 -5.77
CA ALA A 53 -3.80 -6.04 -5.38
C ALA A 53 -4.73 -5.44 -4.33
N GLU A 54 -4.16 -4.98 -3.23
CA GLU A 54 -4.94 -4.44 -2.11
C GLU A 54 -5.65 -3.14 -2.47
N LEU A 55 -5.04 -2.28 -3.30
CA LEU A 55 -5.67 -1.02 -3.69
C LEU A 55 -7.04 -1.21 -4.36
N VAL A 56 -7.20 -2.32 -5.09
CA VAL A 56 -8.46 -2.69 -5.76
C VAL A 56 -9.50 -3.20 -4.77
N ASP A 57 -9.06 -3.91 -3.73
CA ASP A 57 -9.93 -4.60 -2.78
C ASP A 57 -10.37 -3.67 -1.62
N ILE A 58 -9.64 -2.58 -1.33
CA ILE A 58 -10.03 -1.55 -0.37
C ILE A 58 -11.01 -0.54 -0.98
N GLU A 59 -12.14 -0.34 -0.31
CA GLU A 59 -13.12 0.69 -0.67
C GLU A 59 -12.58 2.11 -0.39
N ALA A 60 -12.19 2.82 -1.46
CA ALA A 60 -11.67 4.18 -1.39
C ALA A 60 -12.59 5.16 -0.62
N GLY A 61 -13.91 5.02 -0.75
CA GLY A 61 -14.87 5.92 -0.10
C GLY A 61 -14.83 5.88 1.44
N CYS A 62 -14.31 4.80 2.03
CA CYS A 62 -14.17 4.67 3.48
C CYS A 62 -12.91 5.33 4.03
N TYR A 63 -11.85 5.42 3.23
CA TYR A 63 -10.50 5.70 3.74
C TYR A 63 -9.77 6.84 3.04
N ALA A 64 -10.19 7.23 1.84
CA ALA A 64 -9.54 8.29 1.08
C ALA A 64 -9.61 9.63 1.84
N ASN A 65 -8.52 10.39 1.73
CA ASN A 65 -8.38 11.68 2.39
C ASN A 65 -7.45 12.60 1.57
N PRO A 66 -7.71 13.91 1.50
CA PRO A 66 -6.82 14.89 0.84
C PRO A 66 -5.37 14.90 1.34
N ARG A 67 -5.14 14.44 2.57
CA ARG A 67 -3.81 14.34 3.20
C ARG A 67 -3.22 12.92 3.14
N LEU A 68 -3.88 11.97 2.48
CA LEU A 68 -3.38 10.61 2.27
C LEU A 68 -2.69 10.52 0.90
N VAL A 69 -1.48 9.96 0.90
CA VAL A 69 -0.74 9.56 -0.29
C VAL A 69 -0.66 8.04 -0.26
N ILE A 70 -1.21 7.41 -1.29
CA ILE A 70 -1.04 5.97 -1.55
C ILE A 70 0.19 5.80 -2.42
N GLU A 71 1.19 5.07 -1.92
CA GLU A 71 2.39 4.69 -2.65
C GLU A 71 2.20 3.26 -3.18
N LEU A 72 2.02 3.14 -4.49
CA LEU A 72 1.93 1.83 -5.13
C LEU A 72 3.29 1.14 -5.12
N THR A 73 3.34 -0.04 -4.50
CA THR A 73 4.56 -0.87 -4.46
C THR A 73 4.67 -1.76 -5.70
N GLU A 74 5.87 -2.33 -5.91
CA GLU A 74 6.15 -3.32 -6.96
C GLU A 74 5.41 -4.67 -6.77
N TYR A 75 4.90 -4.94 -5.57
CA TYR A 75 4.27 -6.21 -5.23
C TYR A 75 2.78 -6.24 -5.59
N GLY A 76 2.27 -7.45 -5.84
CA GLY A 76 0.82 -7.69 -5.97
C GLY A 76 0.22 -7.20 -7.29
N CYS A 77 0.85 -7.51 -8.43
CA CYS A 77 0.34 -7.17 -9.77
C CYS A 77 -1.15 -7.50 -9.95
N ARG A 78 -1.84 -6.60 -10.64
CA ARG A 78 -3.24 -6.74 -11.08
C ARG A 78 -3.40 -6.33 -12.53
N ASP A 79 -4.54 -6.70 -13.10
CA ASP A 79 -4.94 -6.23 -14.42
C ASP A 79 -4.99 -4.68 -14.45
N ILE A 80 -4.50 -4.11 -15.54
CA ILE A 80 -4.35 -2.66 -15.68
C ILE A 80 -5.71 -1.92 -15.70
N GLN A 81 -6.78 -2.54 -16.21
CA GLN A 81 -8.11 -1.93 -16.23
C GLN A 81 -8.68 -1.86 -14.82
N GLN A 82 -8.54 -2.94 -14.04
CA GLN A 82 -8.94 -2.98 -12.63
C GLN A 82 -8.17 -1.92 -11.82
N LEU A 83 -6.86 -1.85 -12.01
CA LEU A 83 -6.02 -0.85 -11.34
C LEU A 83 -6.40 0.57 -11.74
N THR A 84 -6.70 0.83 -13.02
CA THR A 84 -7.14 2.15 -13.50
C THR A 84 -8.46 2.59 -12.84
N GLY A 85 -9.40 1.67 -12.67
CA GLY A 85 -10.66 1.91 -11.96
C GLY A 85 -10.42 2.29 -10.50
N ALA A 86 -9.61 1.50 -9.78
CA ALA A 86 -9.26 1.77 -8.39
C ALA A 86 -8.54 3.12 -8.25
N LEU A 87 -7.52 3.38 -9.06
CA LEU A 87 -6.78 4.64 -9.07
C LEU A 87 -7.70 5.86 -9.27
N SER A 88 -8.69 5.73 -10.16
CA SER A 88 -9.67 6.77 -10.41
C SER A 88 -10.57 6.99 -9.21
N ALA A 89 -11.03 5.92 -8.55
CA ALA A 89 -11.85 6.01 -7.35
C ALA A 89 -11.09 6.67 -6.19
N TRP A 90 -9.84 6.27 -5.94
CA TRP A 90 -9.02 6.86 -4.88
C TRP A 90 -8.74 8.34 -5.10
N ARG A 91 -8.36 8.73 -6.34
CA ARG A 91 -8.17 10.15 -6.69
C ARG A 91 -9.48 10.93 -6.62
N GLY A 92 -10.58 10.36 -7.09
CA GLY A 92 -11.91 10.97 -7.05
C GLY A 92 -12.40 11.26 -5.63
N ASN A 93 -12.01 10.43 -4.65
CA ASN A 93 -12.28 10.65 -3.23
C ASN A 93 -11.20 11.48 -2.50
N GLY A 94 -10.28 12.08 -3.24
CA GLY A 94 -9.33 13.07 -2.74
C GLY A 94 -7.96 12.54 -2.34
N ALA A 95 -7.71 11.23 -2.38
CA ALA A 95 -6.38 10.70 -2.11
C ALA A 95 -5.40 11.06 -3.23
N ARG A 96 -4.12 11.16 -2.87
CA ARG A 96 -3.01 11.30 -3.82
C ARG A 96 -2.43 9.94 -4.10
N ILE A 97 -1.91 9.75 -5.31
CA ILE A 97 -1.24 8.50 -5.70
C ILE A 97 0.20 8.83 -6.09
N ALA A 98 1.14 8.08 -5.53
CA ALA A 98 2.52 7.98 -5.95
C ALA A 98 2.79 6.56 -6.47
N ILE A 99 3.73 6.45 -7.41
CA ILE A 99 4.27 5.17 -7.87
C ILE A 99 5.68 5.11 -7.30
N ASP A 100 5.95 4.15 -6.43
CA ASP A 100 7.26 4.01 -5.80
C ASP A 100 8.23 3.24 -6.71
N ASP A 101 9.53 3.43 -6.50
CA ASP A 101 10.61 2.71 -7.21
C ASP A 101 10.49 2.69 -8.75
N VAL A 102 10.04 3.80 -9.35
CA VAL A 102 9.99 3.95 -10.81
C VAL A 102 11.39 4.04 -11.43
N GLY A 103 11.83 2.97 -12.10
CA GLY A 103 13.08 2.91 -12.85
C GLY A 103 13.22 1.61 -13.63
N PRO A 104 14.11 1.54 -14.64
CA PRO A 104 14.43 0.26 -15.27
C PRO A 104 15.07 -0.68 -14.23
N ASP A 105 14.64 -1.94 -14.21
CA ASP A 105 15.40 -3.03 -13.59
C ASP A 105 16.78 -3.07 -14.26
N ILE A 106 17.77 -2.47 -13.61
CA ILE A 106 19.19 -2.65 -13.94
C ILE A 106 19.66 -3.92 -13.23
N GLY A 107 19.14 -5.06 -13.70
CA GLY A 107 19.50 -6.42 -13.28
C GLY A 107 19.96 -7.25 -14.46
#